data_AF-A0A7Y2H444-F1
#
_entry.id   AF-A0A7Y2H444-F1
#
_cell.length_a   1.000
_cell.length_b   1.000
_cell.length_c   1.000
_cell.angle_alpha   90.00
_cell.angle_beta   90.00
_cell.angle_gamma   90.00
#
_symmetry.space_group_name_H-M   'P 1'
#
loop_
_entity.id
_entity.type
_entity.pdbx_description
1 polymer ?
#
loop_
_entity_poly.entity_id
_entity_poly.type
_entity_poly.pdbx_seq_one_letter_code
_entity_poly.pdbx_strand_id
1 'polypeptide(L)' 'MKTEDYDIRFHRANRKVKQLKNFYASLLAYCIVIPFLAFVNWKTTSMPWVIFPAIGWGIGLLYLGMCAFNYHPFLGRN' A
#
# COMPACT_ATOMS: atom_id res chain seq x y z
N MET A 1 -16.17 -3.33 33.19
CA MET A 1 -15.46 -2.02 33.09
C MET A 1 -13.99 -2.15 32.67
N LYS A 2 -13.07 -2.78 33.42
CA LYS A 2 -11.63 -2.81 33.02
C LYS A 2 -11.31 -3.63 31.75
N THR A 3 -12.17 -4.58 31.39
CA THR A 3 -12.04 -5.45 30.22
C THR A 3 -12.44 -4.74 28.91
N GLU A 4 -13.53 -3.98 28.91
CA GLU A 4 -14.03 -3.27 27.72
C GLU A 4 -13.06 -2.21 27.20
N ASP A 5 -12.40 -1.46 28.09
CA ASP A 5 -11.37 -0.47 27.71
C ASP A 5 -10.14 -1.12 27.04
N TYR A 6 -9.79 -2.34 27.44
CA TYR A 6 -8.65 -3.07 26.87
C TYR A 6 -8.96 -3.50 25.44
N ASP A 7 -10.16 -4.06 25.21
CA ASP A 7 -10.62 -4.49 23.88
C ASP A 7 -10.73 -3.32 22.89
N ILE A 8 -11.22 -2.15 23.34
CA ILE A 8 -11.33 -0.96 22.48
C ILE A 8 -9.93 -0.47 22.04
N ARG A 9 -8.95 -0.47 22.94
CA ARG A 9 -7.56 -0.10 22.61
C ARG A 9 -6.90 -1.12 21.68
N PHE A 10 -7.12 -2.41 21.93
CA PHE A 10 -6.58 -3.50 21.11
C PHE A 10 -7.16 -3.48 19.69
N HIS A 11 -8.48 -3.29 19.56
CA HIS A 11 -9.13 -3.21 18.25
C HIS A 11 -8.66 -2.01 17.44
N ARG A 12 -8.43 -0.86 18.10
CA ARG A 12 -7.95 0.35 17.42
C ARG A 12 -6.52 0.18 16.91
N ALA A 13 -5.65 -0.53 17.65
CA ALA A 13 -4.32 -0.89 17.18
C ALA A 13 -4.38 -1.85 15.98
N ASN A 14 -5.17 -2.93 16.07
CA ASN A 14 -5.27 -3.93 15.01
C ASN A 14 -5.80 -3.38 13.68
N ARG A 15 -6.73 -2.42 13.69
CA ARG A 15 -7.23 -1.80 12.44
C ARG A 15 -6.12 -1.07 11.68
N LYS A 16 -5.21 -0.38 12.38
CA LYS A 16 -4.09 0.32 11.75
C LYS A 16 -3.12 -0.66 11.09
N VAL A 17 -2.78 -1.75 11.79
CA VAL A 17 -1.89 -2.78 11.24
C VAL A 17 -2.51 -3.44 10.02
N LYS A 18 -3.82 -3.71 10.02
CA LYS A 18 -4.53 -4.33 8.87
C LYS A 18 -4.50 -3.46 7.62
N GLN A 19 -4.70 -2.14 7.75
CA GLN A 19 -4.62 -1.20 6.62
C GLN A 19 -3.21 -1.11 6.07
N LEU A 20 -2.21 -1.02 6.95
CA LEU A 20 -0.80 -1.00 6.56
C LEU A 20 -0.42 -2.29 5.83
N LYS A 21 -0.83 -3.45 6.35
CA LYS A 21 -0.57 -4.75 5.71
C LYS A 21 -1.16 -4.83 4.31
N ASN A 22 -2.35 -4.26 4.10
CA ASN A 22 -3.01 -4.25 2.80
C ASN A 22 -2.26 -3.35 1.79
N PHE A 23 -1.81 -2.18 2.23
CA PHE A 23 -0.96 -1.30 1.42
C PHE A 23 0.36 -1.96 1.03
N TYR A 24 1.07 -2.55 2.00
CA TYR A 24 2.33 -3.26 1.72
C TYR A 24 2.11 -4.44 0.78
N ALA A 25 1.03 -5.21 0.91
CA ALA A 25 0.72 -6.30 -0.02
C ALA A 25 0.56 -5.80 -1.46
N SER A 26 -0.18 -4.71 -1.67
CA SER A 26 -0.33 -4.08 -2.98
C SER A 26 0.99 -3.49 -3.51
N LEU A 27 1.81 -2.89 -2.64
CA LEU A 27 3.10 -2.31 -3.00
C LEU A 27 4.13 -3.38 -3.39
N LEU A 28 4.16 -4.50 -2.66
CA LEU A 28 5.03 -5.63 -2.97
C LEU A 28 4.63 -6.28 -4.29
N ALA A 29 3.33 -6.44 -4.53
CA ALA A 29 2.83 -6.88 -5.83
C ALA A 29 3.26 -5.93 -6.96
N TYR A 30 3.13 -4.61 -6.79
CA TYR A 30 3.61 -3.62 -7.76
C TYR A 30 5.12 -3.71 -8.00
N CYS A 31 5.90 -3.85 -6.94
CA CYS A 31 7.36 -3.95 -7.02
C CYS A 31 7.84 -5.20 -7.78
N ILE A 32 7.05 -6.29 -7.79
CA ILE A 32 7.36 -7.51 -8.55
C ILE A 32 6.80 -7.45 -9.98
N VAL A 33 5.55 -6.98 -10.13
CA VAL A 33 4.82 -6.97 -11.40
C VAL A 33 5.44 -5.97 -12.38
N ILE A 34 5.81 -4.76 -11.93
CA ILE A 34 6.40 -3.74 -12.80
C ILE A 34 7.72 -4.18 -13.46
N PRO A 35 8.73 -4.69 -12.74
CA PRO A 35 9.95 -5.18 -13.38
C PRO A 35 9.70 -6.41 -14.25
N PHE A 36 8.74 -7.28 -13.90
CA PHE A 36 8.35 -8.38 -14.76
C PHE A 36 7.79 -7.88 -16.11
N LEU A 37 6.88 -6.89 -16.08
CA LEU A 37 6.37 -6.27 -17.30
C LEU A 37 7.46 -5.48 -18.04
N ALA A 38 8.36 -4.79 -17.33
CA ALA A 38 9.47 -4.06 -17.93
C ALA A 38 10.40 -5.00 -18.71
N PHE A 39 10.68 -6.18 -18.15
CA PHE A 39 11.46 -7.22 -18.80
C PHE A 39 10.77 -7.74 -20.07
N VAL A 40 9.47 -8.04 -19.99
CA VAL A 40 8.68 -8.46 -21.16
C VAL A 40 8.64 -7.38 -22.24
N ASN A 41 8.46 -6.12 -21.85
CA ASN A 41 8.42 -5.01 -22.78
C ASN A 41 9.75 -4.78 -23.50
N TRP A 42 10.88 -4.97 -22.82
CA TRP A 42 12.20 -4.93 -23.45
C TRP A 42 12.37 -6.03 -24.51
N LYS A 43 11.69 -7.17 -24.36
CA LYS A 43 11.80 -8.28 -25.30
C LYS A 43 10.87 -8.16 -26.53
N THR A 44 9.74 -7.47 -26.41
CA THR A 44 8.66 -7.58 -27.40
C THR A 44 8.46 -6.32 -28.26
N THR A 45 8.64 -5.09 -27.74
CA THR A 45 8.15 -3.89 -28.44
C THR A 45 9.07 -2.67 -28.27
N SER A 46 9.20 -1.84 -29.31
CA SER A 46 9.96 -0.56 -29.27
C SER A 46 9.25 0.58 -28.50
N MET A 47 8.00 0.38 -28.08
CA MET A 47 7.16 1.36 -27.40
C MET A 47 6.87 0.89 -25.96
N PRO A 48 7.13 1.70 -24.92
CA PRO A 48 7.03 1.29 -23.53
C PRO A 48 5.59 1.22 -23.02
N TRP A 49 4.89 0.12 -23.31
CA TRP A 49 3.52 -0.11 -22.83
C TRP A 49 3.44 -0.28 -21.29
N VAL A 50 4.54 -0.66 -20.65
CA VAL A 50 4.69 -0.77 -19.18
C VAL A 50 4.22 0.45 -18.41
N ILE A 51 4.29 1.63 -19.01
CA ILE A 51 3.88 2.89 -18.38
C ILE A 51 2.38 2.91 -18.05
N PHE A 52 1.53 2.27 -18.85
CA PHE A 52 0.08 2.24 -18.61
C PHE A 52 -0.29 1.50 -17.31
N PRO A 53 0.12 0.23 -17.10
CA PRO A 53 -0.12 -0.43 -15.82
C PRO A 53 0.66 0.21 -14.68
N ALA A 54 1.87 0.73 -14.91
CA ALA A 54 2.62 1.47 -13.89
C ALA A 54 1.84 2.68 -13.35
N ILE A 55 1.33 3.54 -14.23
CA ILE A 55 0.58 4.73 -13.83
C ILE A 55 -0.77 4.35 -13.23
N GLY A 56 -1.51 3.43 -13.88
CA GLY A 56 -2.83 3.02 -13.42
C GLY A 56 -2.82 2.35 -12.04
N TRP A 57 -1.92 1.40 -11.81
CA TRP A 57 -1.75 0.80 -10.49
C TRP A 57 -1.09 1.75 -9.49
N GLY A 58 -0.17 2.60 -9.94
CA GLY A 58 0.49 3.60 -9.09
C GLY A 58 -0.51 4.55 -8.42
N ILE A 59 -1.55 4.99 -9.16
CA ILE A 59 -2.62 5.84 -8.60
C ILE A 59 -3.44 5.08 -7.54
N GLY A 60 -3.79 3.81 -7.79
CA GLY A 60 -4.48 2.97 -6.79
C GLY A 60 -3.64 2.73 -5.54
N LEU A 61 -2.33 2.55 -5.70
CA LEU A 61 -1.36 2.43 -4.61
C LEU A 61 -1.19 3.72 -3.82
N LEU A 62 -1.20 4.87 -4.48
CA LEU A 62 -1.23 6.18 -3.81
C LEU A 62 -2.49 6.33 -2.98
N TYR A 63 -3.66 5.92 -3.48
CA TYR A 63 -4.91 5.97 -2.72
C TYR A 63 -4.89 5.04 -1.49
N LEU A 64 -4.44 3.79 -1.68
CA LEU A 64 -4.23 2.83 -0.58
C LEU A 64 -3.19 3.34 0.43
N GLY A 65 -2.13 3.99 -0.06
CA GLY A 65 -1.10 4.62 0.75
C GLY A 65 -1.63 5.78 1.56
N MET A 66 -2.41 6.68 0.96
CA MET A 66 -3.07 7.77 1.66
C MET A 66 -4.03 7.26 2.74
N CYS A 67 -4.81 6.20 2.45
CA CYS A 67 -5.68 5.56 3.44
C CYS A 67 -4.90 4.86 4.57
N ALA A 68 -3.81 4.16 4.25
CA ALA A 68 -3.01 3.41 5.20
C ALA A 68 -2.09 4.29 6.06
N PHE A 69 -1.54 5.36 5.48
CA PHE A 69 -0.73 6.33 6.19
C PHE A 69 -1.56 7.36 6.96
N ASN A 70 -2.87 7.49 6.68
CA ASN A 70 -3.83 8.34 7.41
C ASN A 70 -3.13 9.52 8.08
N TYR A 71 -2.61 10.45 7.25
CA TYR A 71 -1.62 11.49 7.59
C TYR A 71 -1.91 12.12 8.96
N HIS A 72 -1.37 11.49 10.00
CA HIS A 72 -1.32 11.98 11.35
C HIS A 72 0.16 12.27 11.60
N PRO A 73 0.67 13.43 11.15
CA PRO A 73 1.99 13.93 11.56
C PRO A 73 2.07 14.17 13.08
N PHE A 74 1.02 13.83 13.84
CA PHE A 74 0.78 14.22 15.23
C PHE A 74 0.79 13.07 16.24
N LEU A 75 1.06 11.81 15.88
CA LEU A 75 1.52 10.85 16.90
C LEU A 75 3.03 11.00 17.09
N GLY A 76 3.37 12.22 17.51
CA GLY A 76 4.57 12.49 18.29
C GLY A 76 4.54 11.55 19.48
N ARG A 77 5.53 10.67 19.51
CA ARG A 77 5.88 9.92 20.69
C ARG A 77 6.60 10.88 21.63
N ASN A 78 5.83 11.61 22.45
CA ASN A 78 6.06 11.79 23.89
C ASN A 78 4.81 12.35 24.55
#